data_AF-A0AAW8R0H7-F1
#
_entry.id   AF-A0AAW8R0H7-F1
#
_cell.length_a   1.000
_cell.length_b   1.000
_cell.length_c   1.000
_cell.angle_alpha   90.00
_cell.angle_beta   90.00
_cell.angle_gamma   90.00
#
_symmetry.space_group_name_H-M   'P 1'
#
loop_
_entity.id
_entity.type
_entity.pdbx_description
1 polymer ?
#
loop_
_entity_poly.entity_id
_entity_poly.type
_entity_poly.pdbx_seq_one_letter_code
_entity_poly.pdbx_strand_id
1 'polypeptide(L)'
;MMQEPKKPKNYIRDQVIIVLLAVAVFFIVMKIISSPYAIVPAALLFYQITDGIWFKEYNSKKSEYQERLDREAAADREKARVNSLYSENSKVNENIAKYKQLQQEKRAKAKWWQFWI
;
A
#
# COMPACT_ATOMS: atom_id res chain seq x y z
N MET A 1 16.52 6.34 -10.89
CA MET A 1 16.12 6.67 -9.50
C MET A 1 14.94 7.61 -9.59
N MET A 2 13.76 7.19 -9.12
CA MET A 2 12.61 8.09 -9.10
C MET A 2 12.89 9.25 -8.17
N GLN A 3 12.61 10.46 -8.65
CA GLN A 3 12.78 11.66 -7.84
C GLN A 3 11.45 11.97 -7.17
N GLU A 4 11.46 12.02 -5.85
CA GLU A 4 10.34 12.51 -5.06
C GLU A 4 9.95 13.93 -5.54
N PRO A 5 8.66 14.24 -5.66
CA PRO A 5 8.23 15.57 -6.07
C PRO A 5 8.74 16.61 -5.06
N LYS A 6 9.47 17.61 -5.58
CA LYS A 6 10.03 18.68 -4.75
C LYS A 6 8.91 19.62 -4.28
N LYS A 7 8.96 20.00 -3.01
CA LYS A 7 8.11 21.05 -2.46
C LYS A 7 8.32 22.36 -3.24
N PRO A 8 7.27 23.16 -3.47
CA PRO A 8 7.42 24.46 -4.10
C PRO A 8 8.35 25.36 -3.26
N LYS A 9 9.06 26.27 -3.93
CA LYS A 9 10.14 27.08 -3.33
C LYS A 9 9.72 27.82 -2.05
N ASN A 10 8.47 28.28 -1.99
CA ASN A 10 7.92 29.04 -0.88
C ASN A 10 6.90 28.25 -0.05
N TYR A 11 6.90 26.91 -0.13
CA TYR A 11 5.90 26.04 0.50
C TYR A 11 5.65 26.38 1.97
N ILE A 12 6.72 26.58 2.75
CA ILE A 12 6.60 26.89 4.20
C ILE A 12 5.95 28.25 4.42
N ARG A 13 6.38 29.28 3.68
CA ARG A 13 5.81 30.63 3.78
C ARG A 13 4.33 30.61 3.41
N ASP A 14 4.00 29.94 2.32
CA ASP A 14 2.63 29.90 1.81
C ASP A 14 1.74 29.05 2.74
N GLN A 15 2.26 27.97 3.35
CA GLN A 15 1.56 27.26 4.43
C GLN A 15 1.29 28.14 5.64
N VAL A 16 2.27 28.93 6.09
CA VAL A 16 2.08 29.85 7.22
C VAL A 16 0.97 30.86 6.90
N ILE A 17 0.91 31.38 5.67
CA ILE A 17 -0.17 32.27 5.23
C ILE A 17 -1.52 31.56 5.28
N ILE A 18 -1.62 30.32 4.79
CA ILE A 18 -2.86 29.53 4.81
C ILE A 18 -3.33 29.26 6.24
N VAL A 19 -2.41 28.93 7.16
CA VAL A 19 -2.73 28.73 8.58
C VAL A 19 -3.23 30.04 9.20
N LEU A 20 -2.57 31.17 8.95
CA LEU A 20 -3.01 32.47 9.45
C LEU A 20 -4.40 32.86 8.91
N LEU A 21 -4.67 32.59 7.63
CA LEU A 21 -5.99 32.79 7.03
C LEU A 21 -7.05 31.88 7.68
N ALA A 22 -6.75 30.60 7.88
CA ALA A 22 -7.67 29.67 8.54
C ALA A 22 -7.98 30.08 9.99
N VAL A 23 -6.97 30.57 10.72
CA VAL A 23 -7.14 31.10 12.08
C VAL A 23 -8.00 32.39 12.06
N ALA A 24 -7.78 33.29 11.12
CA ALA A 24 -8.61 34.49 10.97
C ALA A 24 -10.07 34.13 10.67
N VAL A 25 -10.31 33.18 9.76
CA VAL A 25 -11.66 32.66 9.48
C VAL A 25 -12.28 32.01 10.72
N PHE A 26 -11.50 31.23 11.48
CA PHE A 26 -11.96 30.64 12.74
C PHE A 26 -12.46 31.71 13.73
N PHE A 27 -11.71 32.80 13.94
CA PHE A 27 -12.14 33.88 14.83
C PHE A 27 -13.38 34.61 14.34
N ILE A 28 -13.52 34.82 13.03
CA ILE A 28 -14.72 35.43 12.43
C ILE A 28 -15.93 34.52 12.65
N VAL A 29 -15.79 33.22 12.40
CA VAL A 29 -16.88 32.24 12.57
C VAL A 29 -17.26 32.06 14.04
N MET A 30 -16.30 32.07 14.97
CA MET A 30 -16.56 32.07 16.42
C MET A 30 -17.42 33.26 16.88
N LYS A 31 -17.36 34.40 16.19
CA LYS A 31 -18.20 35.56 16.50
C LYS A 31 -19.64 35.42 15.97
N ILE A 32 -19.86 34.56 14.99
CA ILE A 32 -21.14 34.39 14.28
C ILE A 32 -21.89 33.15 14.79
N ILE A 33 -21.17 32.07 15.08
CA ILE A 33 -21.74 30.77 15.45
C ILE A 33 -21.47 30.52 16.93
N SER A 34 -22.53 30.44 17.74
CA SER A 34 -22.43 30.17 19.18
C SER A 34 -22.24 28.69 19.51
N SER A 35 -22.33 27.79 18.52
CA SER A 35 -22.15 26.35 18.71
C SER A 35 -20.68 25.96 18.49
N PRO A 36 -19.92 25.62 19.54
CA PRO A 36 -18.48 25.32 19.44
C PRO A 36 -18.19 24.05 18.62
N TYR A 37 -19.18 23.16 18.47
CA TYR A 37 -19.02 21.86 17.81
C TYR A 37 -18.87 21.95 16.28
N ALA A 38 -19.40 23.00 15.65
CA ALA A 38 -19.33 23.15 14.19
C ALA A 38 -18.07 23.89 13.70
N ILE A 39 -17.37 24.58 14.60
CA ILE A 39 -16.35 25.55 14.25
C ILE A 39 -15.01 24.88 13.92
N VAL A 40 -14.62 23.88 14.73
CA VAL A 40 -13.37 23.13 14.51
C VAL A 40 -13.41 22.33 13.20
N PRO A 41 -14.48 21.56 12.89
CA PRO A 41 -14.60 20.90 11.59
C PRO A 41 -14.61 21.88 10.42
N ALA A 42 -15.29 23.02 10.53
CA ALA A 42 -15.32 24.03 9.47
C ALA A 42 -13.94 24.63 9.17
N ALA A 43 -13.16 24.95 10.20
CA ALA A 43 -11.80 25.47 10.05
C ALA A 43 -10.85 24.44 9.42
N LEU A 44 -10.98 23.16 9.82
CA LEU A 44 -10.21 22.05 9.22
C LEU A 44 -10.56 21.84 7.75
N LEU A 45 -11.86 21.86 7.41
CA LEU A 45 -12.31 21.76 6.01
C LEU A 45 -11.80 22.93 5.17
N PHE A 46 -11.88 24.15 5.69
CA PHE A 46 -11.35 25.33 5.01
C PHE A 46 -9.85 25.21 4.74
N TYR A 47 -9.07 24.77 5.74
CA TYR A 47 -7.64 24.53 5.59
C TYR A 47 -7.36 23.47 4.52
N GLN A 48 -8.05 22.32 4.56
CA GLN A 48 -7.85 21.23 3.60
C GLN A 48 -8.17 21.66 2.16
N ILE A 49 -9.27 22.39 1.97
CA ILE A 49 -9.66 22.90 0.64
C ILE A 49 -8.62 23.91 0.14
N THR A 50 -8.20 24.83 1.01
CA THR A 50 -7.27 25.90 0.63
C THR A 50 -5.88 25.34 0.31
N ASP A 51 -5.33 24.45 1.16
CA ASP A 51 -4.06 23.75 0.89
C ASP A 51 -4.14 22.91 -0.39
N GLY A 52 -5.26 22.20 -0.60
CA GLY A 52 -5.51 21.41 -1.79
C GLY A 52 -5.55 22.23 -3.09
N ILE A 53 -6.17 23.41 -3.07
CA ILE A 53 -6.25 24.32 -4.22
C ILE A 53 -4.90 25.02 -4.45
N TRP A 54 -4.29 25.54 -3.39
CA TRP A 54 -3.07 26.35 -3.47
C TRP A 54 -1.86 25.52 -3.92
N PHE A 55 -1.78 24.26 -3.49
CA PHE A 55 -0.73 23.33 -3.85
C PHE A 55 -1.20 22.23 -4.81
N LYS A 56 -2.24 22.49 -5.61
CA LYS A 56 -2.84 21.51 -6.52
C LYS A 56 -1.82 20.74 -7.37
N GLU A 57 -0.86 21.45 -7.98
CA GLU A 57 0.14 20.83 -8.83
C GLU A 57 1.11 19.93 -8.05
N TYR A 58 1.54 20.37 -6.87
CA TYR A 58 2.40 19.60 -5.97
C TYR A 58 1.67 18.36 -5.43
N ASN A 59 0.43 18.51 -4.99
CA ASN A 59 -0.40 17.42 -4.47
C ASN A 59 -0.73 16.39 -5.57
N SER A 60 -0.98 16.83 -6.80
CA SER A 60 -1.19 15.95 -7.96
C SER A 60 0.06 15.10 -8.25
N LYS A 61 1.24 15.74 -8.34
CA LYS A 61 2.51 15.04 -8.55
C LYS A 61 2.85 14.08 -7.41
N LYS A 62 2.51 14.44 -6.17
CA LYS A 62 2.65 13.58 -4.99
C LYS A 62 1.73 12.36 -5.06
N SER A 63 0.48 12.54 -5.46
CA SER A 63 -0.46 11.43 -5.65
C SER A 63 0.02 10.46 -6.73
N GLU A 64 0.47 10.98 -7.87
CA GLU A 64 0.96 10.17 -8.99
C GLU A 64 2.25 9.40 -8.61
N TYR A 65 3.11 10.01 -7.80
CA TYR A 65 4.28 9.35 -7.24
C TYR A 65 3.89 8.20 -6.30
N GLN A 66 2.92 8.43 -5.40
CA GLN A 66 2.45 7.42 -4.46
C GLN A 66 1.77 6.24 -5.18
N GLU A 67 0.90 6.51 -6.15
CA GLU A 67 0.27 5.45 -6.95
C GLU A 67 1.30 4.57 -7.68
N ARG A 68 2.39 5.16 -8.14
CA ARG A 68 3.47 4.40 -8.79
C ARG A 68 4.24 3.54 -7.79
N LEU A 69 4.55 4.05 -6.61
CA LEU A 69 5.14 3.25 -5.52
C LEU A 69 4.24 2.07 -5.14
N ASP A 70 2.93 2.31 -5.04
CA ASP A 70 1.97 1.27 -4.68
C ASP A 70 1.88 0.19 -5.77
N ARG A 71 1.97 0.57 -7.05
CA ARG A 71 2.03 -0.39 -8.18
C ARG A 71 3.32 -1.20 -8.18
N GLU A 72 4.47 -0.58 -7.89
CA GLU A 72 5.74 -1.30 -7.78
C GLU A 72 5.70 -2.29 -6.60
N ALA A 73 5.22 -1.86 -5.45
CA ALA A 73 5.04 -2.72 -4.29
C ALA A 73 4.05 -3.88 -4.56
N ALA A 74 2.99 -3.63 -5.34
CA ALA A 74 2.05 -4.67 -5.76
C ALA A 74 2.70 -5.67 -6.73
N ALA A 75 3.52 -5.20 -7.68
CA ALA A 75 4.24 -6.06 -8.61
C ALA A 75 5.27 -6.95 -7.89
N ASP A 76 5.95 -6.43 -6.88
CA ASP A 76 6.90 -7.20 -6.09
C ASP A 76 6.21 -8.24 -5.19
N ARG A 77 5.04 -7.91 -4.63
CA ARG A 77 4.20 -8.88 -3.91
C ARG A 77 3.75 -10.01 -4.84
N GLU A 78 3.35 -9.70 -6.07
CA GLU A 78 2.93 -10.72 -7.03
C GLU A 78 4.12 -11.60 -7.47
N LYS A 79 5.30 -11.03 -7.72
CA LYS A 79 6.52 -11.81 -7.98
C LYS A 79 6.87 -12.74 -6.81
N ALA A 80 6.75 -12.26 -5.58
CA ALA A 80 6.97 -13.08 -4.39
C ALA A 80 5.97 -14.25 -4.31
N ARG A 81 4.68 -13.99 -4.60
CA ARG A 81 3.62 -15.01 -4.65
C ARG A 81 3.87 -16.05 -5.74
N VAL A 82 4.30 -15.63 -6.93
CA VAL A 82 4.63 -16.53 -8.03
C VAL A 82 5.84 -17.39 -7.67
N ASN A 83 6.89 -16.81 -7.10
CA ASN A 83 8.07 -17.56 -6.66
C ASN A 83 7.74 -18.60 -5.57
N SER A 84 6.85 -18.27 -4.62
CA SER A 84 6.41 -19.25 -3.62
C SER A 84 5.65 -20.41 -4.25
N LEU A 85 4.79 -20.14 -5.23
CA LEU A 85 4.05 -21.18 -5.98
C LEU A 85 4.98 -22.11 -6.77
N TYR A 86 5.99 -21.55 -7.45
CA TYR A 86 7.00 -22.37 -8.15
C TYR A 86 7.81 -23.24 -7.18
N SER A 87 8.20 -22.71 -6.02
CA SER A 87 8.90 -23.49 -5.00
C SER A 87 8.03 -24.62 -4.44
N GLU A 88 6.74 -24.37 -4.22
CA GLU A 88 5.80 -25.38 -3.73
C GLU A 88 5.57 -26.49 -4.77
N ASN A 89 5.36 -26.14 -6.03
CA ASN A 89 5.23 -27.11 -7.12
C ASN A 89 6.50 -27.96 -7.30
N SER A 90 7.69 -27.38 -7.12
CA SER A 90 8.95 -28.12 -7.14
C SER A 90 8.99 -29.18 -6.02
N LYS A 91 8.61 -28.81 -4.78
CA LYS A 91 8.54 -29.73 -3.64
C LYS A 91 7.51 -30.85 -3.84
N VAL A 92 6.36 -30.54 -4.46
CA VAL A 92 5.35 -31.55 -4.81
C VAL A 92 5.92 -32.56 -5.79
N ASN A 93 6.66 -32.11 -6.81
CA ASN A 93 7.25 -33.00 -7.81
C ASN A 93 8.34 -33.90 -7.21
N GLU A 94 9.17 -33.37 -6.32
CA GLU A 94 10.16 -34.16 -5.55
C GLU A 94 9.47 -35.21 -4.66
N ASN A 95 8.38 -34.84 -3.98
CA ASN A 95 7.62 -35.77 -3.14
C ASN A 95 6.99 -36.91 -3.97
N ILE A 96 6.46 -36.60 -5.17
CA ILE A 96 5.94 -37.62 -6.09
C ILE A 96 7.05 -38.58 -6.54
N ALA A 97 8.23 -38.04 -6.88
CA ALA A 97 9.38 -38.87 -7.29
C ALA A 97 9.82 -39.80 -6.16
N LYS A 98 9.93 -39.26 -4.93
CA LYS A 98 10.27 -40.05 -3.73
C LYS A 98 9.23 -41.13 -3.42
N TYR A 99 7.94 -40.80 -3.57
CA TYR A 99 6.86 -41.78 -3.38
C TYR A 99 6.91 -42.91 -4.40
N LYS A 100 7.17 -42.61 -5.67
CA LYS A 100 7.34 -43.63 -6.72
C LYS A 100 8.54 -44.54 -6.45
N GLN A 101 9.67 -43.98 -6.03
CA GLN A 101 10.84 -44.79 -5.62
C GLN A 101 10.51 -45.70 -4.44
N LEU A 102 9.86 -45.19 -3.40
CA LEU A 102 9.41 -45.99 -2.25
C LEU A 102 8.45 -47.12 -2.65
N GLN A 103 7.53 -46.87 -3.58
CA GLN A 103 6.65 -47.89 -4.15
C GLN A 103 7.42 -48.97 -4.91
N GLN A 104 8.41 -48.58 -5.73
CA GLN A 104 9.27 -49.52 -6.46
C GLN A 104 10.11 -50.37 -5.52
N GLU A 105 10.72 -49.77 -4.48
CA GLU A 105 11.46 -50.50 -3.46
C GLU A 105 10.57 -51.48 -2.69
N LYS A 106 9.34 -51.08 -2.34
CA LYS A 106 8.38 -51.97 -1.68
C LYS A 106 8.00 -53.14 -2.59
N ARG A 107 7.77 -52.90 -3.89
CA ARG A 107 7.49 -53.97 -4.86
C ARG A 107 8.69 -54.90 -5.06
N ALA A 108 9.91 -54.36 -5.11
CA ALA A 108 11.13 -55.14 -5.25
C ALA A 108 11.44 -56.01 -4.01
N LYS A 109 11.04 -55.53 -2.82
CA LYS A 109 11.19 -56.25 -1.54
C LYS A 109 10.00 -57.18 -1.22
N ALA A 110 8.86 -57.01 -1.88
CA ALA A 110 7.69 -57.86 -1.67
C ALA A 110 7.94 -59.23 -2.32
N LYS A 111 7.87 -60.29 -1.50
CA LYS A 111 7.89 -61.66 -2.01
C LYS A 111 6.54 -61.94 -2.69
N TRP A 112 6.56 -62.65 -3.83
CA TRP A 112 5.40 -63.12 -4.62
C TRP A 112 4.14 -63.44 -3.81
N TRP A 113 4.31 -64.06 -2.63
CA TRP A 113 3.24 -64.64 -1.81
C TRP A 113 2.39 -63.61 -1.06
N GLN A 114 2.79 -62.34 -1.02
CA GLN A 114 2.02 -61.26 -0.37
C GLN A 114 0.92 -60.65 -1.26
N PHE A 115 0.80 -61.07 -2.53
CA PHE A 115 -0.21 -60.57 -3.47
C PHE A 115 -1.47 -61.47 -3.59
N TRP A 116 -1.62 -62.48 -2.72
CA TRP A 116 -2.71 -63.49 -2.75
C TRP A 116 -3.66 -63.42 -1.55
N ILE A 117 -3.74 -62.28 -0.86
CA ILE A 117 -4.84 -61.92 0.07
C ILE A 117 -5.63 -60.81 -0.58
#